data_AF-A0A4T0D7Y3-F1
#
_entry.id   AF-A0A4T0D7Y3-F1
#
_cell.length_a   1.000
_cell.length_b   1.000
_cell.length_c   1.000
_cell.angle_alpha   90.00
_cell.angle_beta   90.00
_cell.angle_gamma   90.00
#
_symmetry.space_group_name_H-M   'P 1'
#
loop_
_entity.id
_entity.type
_entity.pdbx_description
1 polymer ?
#
loop_
_entity_poly.entity_id
_entity_poly.type
_entity_poly.pdbx_seq_one_letter_code
_entity_poly.pdbx_strand_id
1 'polypeptide(L)'
;MLTGIAHVNLTVPAGTLDEAEAFYSNTLGMGRVPVPELQRDRLAWFDITPKGQQVHIAFGPPNEESSRHPCFRVESPEALLKL
;
A
#
# COMPACT_ATOMS: atom_id res chain seq x y z
N MET A 1 -7.77 -19.39 -4.32
CA MET A 1 -9.03 -18.59 -4.40
C MET A 1 -8.83 -17.22 -3.77
N LEU A 2 -9.48 -16.15 -4.27
CA LEU A 2 -9.39 -14.78 -3.72
C LEU A 2 -10.29 -14.61 -2.47
N THR A 3 -9.79 -13.94 -1.44
CA THR A 3 -10.50 -13.67 -0.17
C THR A 3 -10.66 -12.18 0.14
N GLY A 4 -10.05 -11.31 -0.67
CA GLY A 4 -10.21 -9.87 -0.56
C GLY A 4 -9.06 -9.10 -1.20
N ILE A 5 -8.98 -7.81 -0.92
CA ILE A 5 -7.81 -6.98 -1.21
C ILE A 5 -6.89 -7.04 0.00
N ALA A 6 -5.61 -7.32 -0.22
CA ALA A 6 -4.57 -7.20 0.80
C ALA A 6 -4.18 -5.71 0.94
N HIS A 7 -3.82 -5.08 -0.18
CA HIS A 7 -3.51 -3.67 -0.24
C HIS A 7 -3.80 -3.08 -1.62
N VAL A 8 -3.91 -1.77 -1.68
CA VAL A 8 -3.80 -0.99 -2.93
C VAL A 8 -2.50 -0.19 -2.89
N ASN A 9 -1.74 -0.22 -3.98
CA ASN A 9 -0.56 0.61 -4.15
C ASN A 9 -0.90 1.85 -4.99
N LEU A 10 -0.57 3.02 -4.46
CA LEU A 10 -0.73 4.32 -5.09
C LEU A 10 0.63 5.03 -5.15
N THR A 11 0.75 5.99 -6.05
CA THR A 11 1.98 6.78 -6.21
C THR A 11 1.78 8.24 -5.85
N VAL A 12 2.82 8.85 -5.31
CA VAL A 12 2.94 10.30 -5.08
C VAL A 12 4.24 10.81 -5.72
N PRO A 13 4.37 12.13 -5.94
CA PRO A 13 5.64 12.73 -6.37
C PRO A 13 6.81 12.38 -5.43
N ALA A 14 8.02 12.41 -5.97
CA ALA A 14 9.21 12.16 -5.17
C ALA A 14 9.38 13.25 -4.09
N GLY A 15 9.68 12.82 -2.86
CA GLY A 15 9.92 13.72 -1.74
C GLY A 15 8.67 14.18 -0.98
N THR A 16 7.48 13.67 -1.30
CA THR A 16 6.21 14.11 -0.69
C THR A 16 5.53 13.02 0.17
N LEU A 17 6.30 12.16 0.86
CA LEU A 17 5.72 11.16 1.79
C LEU A 17 5.11 11.80 3.04
N ASP A 18 5.63 12.94 3.46
CA ASP A 18 5.09 13.75 4.55
C ASP A 18 3.70 14.29 4.23
N GLU A 19 3.45 14.72 2.99
CA GLU A 19 2.10 15.09 2.52
C GLU A 19 1.15 13.88 2.55
N ALA A 20 1.63 12.71 2.14
CA ALA A 20 0.86 11.48 2.21
C ALA A 20 0.52 11.12 3.67
N GLU A 21 1.47 11.25 4.59
CA GLU A 21 1.24 11.00 6.02
C GLU A 21 0.26 12.02 6.63
N ALA A 22 0.39 13.30 6.29
CA ALA A 22 -0.56 14.33 6.71
C ALA A 22 -1.99 14.04 6.23
N PHE A 23 -2.14 13.51 5.03
CA PHE A 23 -3.45 13.12 4.52
C PHE A 23 -3.97 11.82 5.15
N TYR A 24 -3.26 10.70 4.96
CA TYR A 24 -3.78 9.39 5.35
C TYR A 24 -3.85 9.21 6.87
N SER A 25 -2.86 9.67 7.64
CA SER A 25 -2.90 9.55 9.10
C SER A 25 -3.65 10.69 9.75
N ASN A 26 -3.29 11.95 9.48
CA ASN A 26 -3.86 13.06 10.26
C ASN A 26 -5.27 13.45 9.78
N THR A 27 -5.57 13.33 8.48
CA THR A 27 -6.89 13.69 7.93
C THR A 27 -7.85 12.50 7.93
N LEU A 28 -7.41 11.32 7.49
CA LEU A 28 -8.26 10.14 7.38
C LEU A 28 -8.21 9.21 8.60
N GLY A 29 -7.28 9.42 9.54
CA GLY A 29 -7.16 8.62 10.76
C GLY A 29 -6.57 7.22 10.55
N MET A 30 -5.90 6.97 9.42
CA MET A 30 -5.29 5.66 9.13
C MET A 30 -3.99 5.47 9.94
N GLY A 31 -3.75 4.23 10.37
CA GLY A 31 -2.57 3.90 11.17
C GLY A 31 -1.33 3.70 10.31
N ARG A 32 -0.27 4.51 10.50
CA ARG A 32 1.03 4.28 9.86
C ARG A 32 1.62 2.95 10.33
N VAL A 33 2.06 2.11 9.40
CA VAL A 33 2.71 0.82 9.70
C VAL A 33 4.17 0.79 9.23
N PRO A 34 5.03 -0.01 9.88
CA PRO A 34 6.43 -0.16 9.45
C PRO A 34 6.54 -0.63 8.00
N VAL A 35 7.54 -0.11 7.30
CA VAL A 35 7.95 -0.56 5.98
C VAL A 35 9.33 -1.22 6.09
N PRO A 36 9.84 -1.92 5.07
CA PRO A 36 11.22 -2.41 5.08
C PRO A 36 12.20 -1.25 5.34
N GLU A 37 13.12 -1.44 6.29
CA GLU A 37 13.96 -0.35 6.83
C GLU A 37 14.74 0.39 5.72
N LEU A 38 15.32 -0.35 4.77
CA LEU A 38 16.07 0.22 3.64
C LEU A 38 15.21 1.05 2.66
N GLN A 39 13.89 1.02 2.82
CA GLN A 39 12.92 1.72 1.97
C GLN A 39 12.08 2.75 2.75
N ARG A 40 12.43 3.04 4.00
CA ARG A 40 11.67 3.95 4.89
C ARG A 40 11.44 5.35 4.29
N ASP A 41 12.40 5.85 3.52
CA ASP A 41 12.34 7.18 2.91
C ASP A 41 11.71 7.16 1.49
N ARG A 42 11.22 5.99 1.04
CA ARG A 42 10.64 5.79 -0.29
C ARG A 42 9.24 5.18 -0.27
N LEU A 43 8.78 4.71 0.88
CA LEU A 43 7.50 4.04 1.06
C LEU A 43 6.76 4.55 2.29
N ALA A 44 5.44 4.71 2.16
CA ALA A 44 4.55 4.89 3.29
C ALA A 44 3.34 3.95 3.23
N TRP A 45 3.19 3.10 4.24
CA TRP A 45 2.10 2.15 4.37
C TRP A 45 1.18 2.55 5.52
N PHE A 46 -0.12 2.39 5.29
CA PHE A 46 -1.19 2.77 6.21
C PHE A 46 -2.23 1.65 6.30
N ASP A 47 -2.59 1.25 7.52
CA ASP A 47 -3.73 0.39 7.81
C ASP A 47 -5.03 1.20 7.69
N ILE A 48 -5.95 0.76 6.82
CA ILE A 48 -7.32 1.30 6.74
C ILE A 48 -8.10 0.89 8.00
N THR A 49 -7.92 -0.36 8.42
CA THR A 49 -8.35 -0.89 9.71
C THR A 49 -7.18 -1.66 10.33
N PRO A 50 -7.06 -1.71 11.67
CA PRO A 50 -5.94 -2.38 12.32
C PRO A 50 -5.80 -3.84 11.86
N LYS A 51 -4.62 -4.21 11.35
CA LYS A 51 -4.32 -5.55 10.79
C LYS A 51 -5.21 -5.97 9.61
N GLY A 52 -5.84 -5.00 8.96
CA GLY A 52 -6.83 -5.21 7.91
C GLY A 52 -6.26 -5.05 6.50
N GLN A 53 -6.92 -4.20 5.72
CA GLN A 53 -6.50 -3.79 4.38
C GLN A 53 -5.58 -2.57 4.49
N GLN A 54 -4.67 -2.43 3.52
CA GLN A 54 -3.68 -1.36 3.56
C GLN A 54 -3.70 -0.48 2.31
N VAL A 55 -3.26 0.76 2.49
CA VAL A 55 -2.82 1.65 1.42
C VAL A 55 -1.30 1.71 1.45
N HIS A 56 -0.66 1.36 0.34
CA HIS A 56 0.78 1.48 0.15
C HIS A 56 1.07 2.67 -0.77
N ILE A 57 1.86 3.61 -0.31
CA ILE A 57 2.32 4.77 -1.06
C ILE A 57 3.77 4.55 -1.47
N ALA A 58 4.05 4.72 -2.75
CA ALA A 58 5.39 4.73 -3.32
C ALA A 58 5.61 6.02 -4.13
N PHE A 59 6.85 6.33 -4.47
CA PHE A 59 7.11 7.34 -5.49
C PHE A 59 6.86 6.78 -6.88
N GLY A 60 6.22 7.57 -7.72
CA GLY A 60 6.04 7.20 -9.12
C GLY A 60 5.48 8.35 -9.94
N PRO A 61 5.69 8.32 -11.26
CA PRO A 61 5.22 9.37 -12.14
C PRO A 61 3.68 9.27 -12.33
N PRO A 62 3.01 10.38 -12.69
CA PRO A 62 1.54 10.43 -12.78
C PRO A 62 0.92 9.75 -14.03
N ASN A 63 1.71 9.04 -14.84
CA ASN A 63 1.38 8.55 -16.18
C ASN A 63 1.06 7.03 -16.25
N GLU A 64 0.83 6.55 -17.49
CA GLU A 64 0.22 5.25 -17.82
C GLU A 64 1.06 4.02 -17.44
N GLU A 65 2.39 4.09 -17.53
CA GLU A 65 3.27 3.03 -17.03
C GLU A 65 3.57 3.24 -15.56
N SER A 66 3.06 2.34 -14.73
CA SER A 66 2.98 2.56 -13.30
C SER A 66 3.13 1.26 -12.52
N SER A 67 3.87 1.32 -11.42
CA SER A 67 3.97 0.23 -10.44
C SER A 67 2.76 0.12 -9.51
N ARG A 68 1.79 1.04 -9.61
CA ARG A 68 0.50 0.95 -8.92
C ARG A 68 -0.20 -0.36 -9.27
N HIS A 69 -0.76 -0.99 -8.25
CA HIS A 69 -1.47 -2.26 -8.40
C HIS A 69 -2.42 -2.47 -7.23
N PRO A 70 -3.53 -3.19 -7.42
CA PRO A 70 -4.16 -3.91 -6.33
C PRO A 70 -3.35 -5.18 -6.04
N CYS A 71 -3.21 -5.53 -4.77
CA CYS A 71 -2.78 -6.85 -4.36
C CYS A 71 -3.97 -7.58 -3.74
N PHE A 72 -4.30 -8.76 -4.29
CA PHE A 72 -5.39 -9.57 -3.78
C PHE A 72 -4.89 -10.55 -2.72
N ARG A 73 -5.64 -10.65 -1.63
CA ARG A 73 -5.45 -11.71 -0.64
C ARG A 73 -6.02 -12.99 -1.23
N VAL A 74 -5.27 -14.08 -1.11
CA VAL A 74 -5.71 -15.43 -1.45
C VAL A 74 -5.87 -16.26 -0.18
N GLU A 75 -6.71 -17.28 -0.26
CA GLU A 75 -6.97 -18.22 0.83
C GLU A 75 -5.69 -18.92 1.30
N SER A 76 -4.92 -19.47 0.36
CA SER A 76 -3.61 -20.09 0.64
C SER A 76 -2.74 -20.14 -0.64
N PRO A 77 -1.41 -20.31 -0.50
CA PRO A 77 -0.52 -20.57 -1.64
C PRO A 77 -0.91 -21.81 -2.44
N GLU A 78 -1.29 -22.89 -1.77
CA GLU A 78 -1.71 -24.15 -2.42
C GLU A 78 -2.99 -23.96 -3.25
N ALA A 79 -3.91 -23.13 -2.77
CA ALA A 79 -5.13 -22.80 -3.49
C ALA A 79 -4.91 -21.89 -4.70
N LEU A 80 -3.75 -21.24 -4.82
CA LEU A 80 -3.35 -20.46 -5.99
C LEU A 80 -2.75 -21.34 -7.08
N LEU A 81 -1.96 -22.36 -6.71
CA LEU A 81 -1.26 -23.26 -7.63
C LEU A 81 -2.17 -24.28 -8.34
N LYS A 82 -3.44 -24.39 -7.95
CA LYS A 82 -4.42 -25.28 -8.58
C LYS A 82 -5.13 -24.67 -9.80
N LEU A 83 -4.73 -23.46 -10.21
CA LEU A 83 -5.25 -22.74 -11.38
C LEU A 83 -4.44 -23.05 -12.63
#